data_AF-A0AAJ0D6F4-F1
#
_entry.id   AF-A0AAJ0D6F4-F1
#
_cell.length_a   1.000
_cell.length_b   1.000
_cell.length_c   1.000
_cell.angle_alpha   90.00
_cell.angle_beta   90.00
_cell.angle_gamma   90.00
#
_symmetry.space_group_name_H-M   'P 1'
#
loop_
_entity.id
_entity.type
_entity.pdbx_description
1 polymer ?
#
loop_
_entity_poly.entity_id
_entity_poly.type
_entity_poly.pdbx_seq_one_letter_code
_entity_poly.pdbx_strand_id
1 'polypeptide(L)'
;MANIIEKLTAEGTGEPAGWLNELVAQLWPNASIAVAKIIKDNVEPMFKDMLPGAALTRRHALSTLTDSSTLLSIGPLKTLHFQKLDLGHVPFKFSNVKVTKTERGGIALDLNVDWEGEYLVHFTNE
;
A
#
# COMPACT_ATOMS: atom_id res chain seq x y z
N MET A 1 5.00 39.36 17.47
CA MET A 1 4.44 38.20 16.73
C MET A 1 5.42 37.04 16.47
N ALA A 2 6.69 37.09 16.92
CA ALA A 2 7.67 36.02 16.65
C ALA A 2 7.56 34.78 17.58
N ASN A 3 7.11 34.96 18.82
CA ASN A 3 7.10 33.90 19.84
C ASN A 3 6.14 32.73 19.58
N ILE A 4 5.09 32.91 18.77
CA ILE A 4 4.12 31.84 18.49
C ILE A 4 4.64 30.98 17.33
N ILE A 5 5.32 31.57 16.35
CA ILE A 5 5.96 30.82 15.26
C ILE A 5 7.14 30.02 15.82
N GLU A 6 7.99 30.60 16.70
CA GLU A 6 9.05 29.83 17.37
C GLU A 6 8.51 28.70 18.25
N LYS A 7 7.40 28.91 19.00
CA LYS A 7 6.77 27.83 19.77
C LYS A 7 6.17 26.74 18.88
N LEU A 8 5.58 27.09 17.73
CA LEU A 8 5.06 26.12 16.77
C LEU A 8 6.18 25.38 16.01
N THR A 9 7.37 25.99 15.91
CA THR A 9 8.57 25.34 15.36
C THR A 9 9.29 24.49 16.43
N ALA A 10 9.06 24.77 17.72
CA ALA A 10 9.58 24.00 18.86
C ALA A 10 8.64 22.88 19.36
N GLU A 11 7.37 22.89 18.97
CA GLU A 11 6.40 21.83 19.26
C GLU A 11 6.53 20.68 18.24
N GLY A 12 7.62 19.95 18.40
CA GLY A 12 7.88 18.67 17.76
C GLY A 12 9.03 18.72 16.76
N THR A 13 10.22 19.11 17.22
CA THR A 13 11.45 18.52 16.69
C THR A 13 11.37 17.04 17.05
N GLY A 14 10.63 16.26 16.27
CA GLY A 14 10.36 14.89 16.66
C GLY A 14 11.67 14.12 16.76
N GLU A 15 11.69 13.23 17.72
CA GLU A 15 12.93 12.59 18.14
C GLU A 15 13.33 11.54 17.09
N PRO A 16 14.64 11.40 16.81
CA PRO A 16 15.10 10.30 15.97
C PRO A 16 14.67 8.98 16.62
N ALA A 17 13.84 8.21 15.92
CA ALA A 17 13.22 7.01 16.45
C ALA A 17 14.14 5.78 16.35
N GLY A 18 15.37 5.91 16.87
CA GLY A 18 16.38 4.85 16.83
C GLY A 18 15.87 3.52 17.41
N TRP A 19 15.24 3.57 18.59
CA TRP A 19 14.66 2.39 19.24
C TRP A 19 13.54 1.73 18.41
N LEU A 20 12.73 2.54 17.73
CA LEU A 20 11.64 2.03 16.89
C LEU A 20 12.22 1.36 15.64
N ASN A 21 13.28 1.93 15.07
CA ASN A 21 13.99 1.35 13.93
C ASN A 21 14.67 0.03 14.28
N GLU A 22 15.21 -0.12 15.50
CA GLU A 22 15.76 -1.39 15.98
C GLU A 22 14.66 -2.47 16.10
N LEU A 23 13.49 -2.10 16.63
CA LEU A 23 12.34 -3.03 16.70
C LEU A 23 11.85 -3.42 15.31
N VAL A 24 11.76 -2.47 14.38
CA VAL A 24 11.39 -2.76 13.00
C VAL A 24 12.40 -3.70 12.36
N ALA A 25 13.71 -3.45 12.54
CA ALA A 25 14.76 -4.31 11.99
C ALA A 25 14.66 -5.75 12.54
N GLN A 26 14.38 -5.90 13.83
CA GLN A 26 14.19 -7.21 14.46
C GLN A 26 12.95 -7.93 13.95
N LEU A 27 11.86 -7.21 13.71
CA LEU A 27 10.58 -7.77 13.27
C LEU A 27 10.49 -7.93 11.74
N TRP A 28 11.40 -7.31 10.99
CA TRP A 28 11.34 -7.22 9.53
C TRP A 28 11.13 -8.55 8.81
N PRO A 29 11.81 -9.66 9.16
CA PRO A 29 11.62 -10.94 8.48
C PRO A 29 10.18 -11.48 8.55
N ASN A 30 9.44 -11.15 9.61
CA ASN A 30 8.05 -11.55 9.79
C ASN A 30 7.09 -10.48 9.27
N ALA A 31 7.44 -9.20 9.46
CA ALA A 31 6.63 -8.06 9.04
C ALA A 31 6.51 -8.00 7.52
N SER A 32 7.59 -8.22 6.76
CA SER A 32 7.57 -8.15 5.30
C SER A 32 6.61 -9.19 4.70
N ILE A 33 6.60 -10.41 5.24
CA ILE A 33 5.71 -11.50 4.85
C ILE A 33 4.25 -11.15 5.17
N ALA A 34 4.00 -10.64 6.38
CA ALA A 34 2.65 -10.26 6.81
C ALA A 34 2.09 -9.09 5.97
N VAL A 35 2.90 -8.05 5.73
CA VAL A 35 2.52 -6.90 4.89
C VAL A 35 2.27 -7.37 3.45
N ALA A 36 3.12 -8.22 2.89
CA ALA A 36 2.90 -8.79 1.55
C ALA A 36 1.57 -9.56 1.47
N LYS A 37 1.23 -10.34 2.50
CA LYS A 37 -0.06 -11.03 2.57
C LYS A 37 -1.23 -10.05 2.63
N ILE A 38 -1.14 -9.01 3.46
CA ILE A 38 -2.19 -7.98 3.57
C ILE A 38 -2.39 -7.26 2.23
N ILE A 39 -1.30 -6.87 1.56
CA ILE A 39 -1.38 -6.21 0.24
C ILE A 39 -2.07 -7.15 -0.76
N LYS A 40 -1.67 -8.43 -0.80
CA LYS A 40 -2.28 -9.42 -1.68
C LYS A 40 -3.78 -9.56 -1.41
N ASP A 41 -4.16 -9.78 -0.15
CA ASP A 41 -5.56 -9.99 0.24
C ASP A 41 -6.46 -8.76 -0.06
N ASN A 42 -5.92 -7.54 0.04
CA ASN A 42 -6.69 -6.30 -0.22
C ASN A 42 -6.69 -5.87 -1.69
N VAL A 43 -5.61 -6.09 -2.44
CA VAL A 43 -5.46 -5.57 -3.81
C VAL A 43 -5.94 -6.58 -4.86
N GLU A 44 -5.88 -7.89 -4.61
CA GLU A 44 -6.47 -8.90 -5.49
C GLU A 44 -7.96 -8.68 -5.84
N PRO A 45 -8.85 -8.37 -4.87
CA PRO A 45 -10.24 -8.08 -5.22
C PRO A 45 -10.37 -6.83 -6.09
N MET A 46 -9.50 -5.82 -5.92
CA MET A 46 -9.50 -4.62 -6.75
C MET A 46 -9.07 -4.90 -8.18
N PHE A 47 -8.10 -5.80 -8.39
CA PHE A 47 -7.72 -6.22 -9.75
C PHE A 47 -8.86 -6.93 -10.47
N LYS A 48 -9.62 -7.79 -9.77
CA LYS A 48 -10.81 -8.44 -10.38
C LYS A 48 -11.83 -7.43 -10.88
N ASP A 49 -12.02 -6.33 -10.15
CA ASP A 49 -12.97 -5.28 -10.52
C ASP A 49 -12.43 -4.34 -11.62
N MET A 50 -11.11 -4.11 -11.66
CA MET A 50 -10.46 -3.26 -12.65
C MET A 50 -10.16 -3.96 -13.98
N LEU A 51 -10.10 -5.30 -14.01
CA LEU A 51 -9.85 -6.04 -15.24
C LEU A 51 -11.08 -5.98 -16.16
N PRO A 52 -10.94 -5.43 -17.39
CA PRO A 52 -12.07 -5.27 -18.30
C PRO A 52 -12.73 -6.61 -18.68
N GLY A 53 -11.99 -7.73 -18.62
CA GLY A 53 -12.52 -9.05 -18.93
C GLY A 53 -13.67 -9.51 -18.00
N ALA A 54 -13.60 -9.21 -16.70
CA ALA A 54 -14.62 -9.65 -15.73
C ALA A 54 -15.91 -8.80 -15.80
N ALA A 55 -15.77 -7.49 -16.04
CA ALA A 55 -16.89 -6.57 -16.15
C ALA A 55 -17.66 -6.71 -17.46
N LEU A 56 -16.97 -7.08 -18.56
CA LEU A 56 -17.57 -7.22 -19.88
C LEU A 56 -18.39 -8.50 -20.02
N THR A 57 -18.04 -9.62 -19.36
CA THR A 57 -18.84 -10.86 -19.40
C THR A 57 -20.23 -10.67 -18.79
N ARG A 58 -20.38 -9.83 -17.76
CA ARG A 58 -21.67 -9.64 -17.06
C ARG A 58 -22.61 -8.63 -17.75
N ARG A 59 -22.07 -7.62 -18.46
CA ARG A 59 -22.91 -6.65 -19.21
C ARG A 59 -23.17 -7.08 -20.67
N HIS A 60 -22.31 -7.87 -21.30
CA HIS A 60 -22.54 -8.38 -22.66
C HIS A 60 -23.42 -9.64 -22.73
N ALA A 61 -23.55 -10.42 -21.65
CA ALA A 61 -24.48 -11.56 -21.63
C ALA A 61 -25.97 -11.14 -21.68
N LEU A 62 -26.28 -9.86 -21.48
CA LEU A 62 -27.66 -9.35 -21.46
C LEU A 62 -28.02 -8.47 -22.68
N SER A 63 -27.09 -8.17 -23.61
CA SER A 63 -27.41 -7.23 -24.70
C SER A 63 -26.79 -7.44 -26.08
N THR A 64 -26.07 -8.54 -26.37
CA THR A 64 -25.56 -8.77 -27.74
C THR A 64 -25.93 -10.14 -28.30
N LEU A 65 -27.22 -10.31 -28.61
CA LEU A 65 -27.57 -10.67 -29.99
C LEU A 65 -27.14 -9.48 -30.86
N THR A 66 -26.53 -9.75 -32.02
CA THR A 66 -26.20 -8.79 -33.10
C THR A 66 -25.16 -7.70 -32.76
N ASP A 67 -23.87 -8.01 -32.91
CA ASP A 67 -23.12 -7.63 -34.14
C ASP A 67 -21.60 -7.76 -33.93
N SER A 68 -20.98 -8.39 -34.93
CA SER A 68 -19.65 -8.97 -34.89
C SER A 68 -18.64 -8.04 -35.56
N SER A 69 -18.30 -6.88 -34.99
CA SER A 69 -17.20 -6.07 -35.56
C SER A 69 -16.48 -5.05 -34.66
N THR A 70 -16.69 -5.03 -33.33
CA THR A 70 -15.89 -4.17 -32.43
C THR A 70 -15.19 -4.95 -31.32
N LEU A 71 -14.74 -6.18 -31.64
CA LEU A 71 -13.70 -6.86 -30.87
C LEU A 71 -12.36 -6.13 -31.07
N LEU A 72 -12.24 -4.94 -30.49
CA LEU A 72 -10.93 -4.41 -30.12
C LEU A 72 -10.32 -5.45 -29.20
N SER A 73 -9.30 -6.13 -29.73
CA SER A 73 -8.54 -7.20 -29.12
C SER A 73 -7.95 -6.76 -27.77
N ILE A 74 -8.75 -6.83 -26.71
CA ILE A 74 -8.24 -6.96 -25.35
C ILE A 74 -7.97 -8.46 -25.21
N GLY A 75 -6.73 -8.86 -25.48
CA GLY A 75 -6.26 -10.23 -25.32
C GLY A 75 -6.58 -10.77 -23.90
N PRO A 76 -6.59 -12.10 -23.71
CA PRO A 76 -7.18 -12.77 -22.55
C PRO A 76 -6.31 -12.58 -21.31
N LEU A 77 -6.37 -11.40 -20.68
CA LEU A 77 -6.06 -11.28 -19.27
C LEU A 77 -7.27 -11.83 -18.51
N LYS A 78 -7.34 -13.15 -18.38
CA LYS A 78 -8.47 -13.86 -17.79
C LYS A 78 -8.49 -13.65 -16.28
N THR A 79 -7.33 -13.67 -15.61
CA THR A 79 -7.21 -13.21 -14.22
C THR A 79 -5.77 -12.81 -13.87
N LEU A 80 -5.56 -11.59 -13.36
CA LEU A 80 -4.26 -11.14 -12.85
C LEU A 80 -4.13 -11.51 -11.36
N HIS A 81 -3.10 -12.27 -11.01
CA HIS A 81 -2.82 -12.67 -9.64
C HIS A 81 -1.41 -12.28 -9.23
N PHE A 82 -1.23 -11.93 -7.95
CA PHE A 82 0.10 -11.80 -7.37
C PHE A 82 0.70 -13.20 -7.19
N GLN A 83 1.70 -13.53 -8.00
CA GLN A 83 2.46 -14.77 -7.81
C GLN A 83 3.45 -14.63 -6.66
N LYS A 84 4.13 -13.49 -6.60
CA LYS A 84 5.09 -13.18 -5.54
C LYS A 84 5.06 -11.68 -5.24
N LEU A 85 5.04 -11.35 -3.96
CA LEU A 85 5.27 -10.01 -3.46
C LEU A 85 6.30 -10.12 -2.33
N ASP A 86 7.44 -9.50 -2.53
CA ASP A 86 8.57 -9.55 -1.62
C ASP A 86 9.08 -8.11 -1.42
N LEU A 87 9.10 -7.67 -0.17
CA LEU A 87 9.55 -6.33 0.22
C LEU A 87 11.06 -6.28 0.50
N GLY A 88 11.77 -7.38 0.23
CA GLY A 88 13.22 -7.46 0.37
C GLY A 88 13.69 -7.42 1.83
N HIS A 89 15.01 -7.26 1.98
CA HIS A 89 15.69 -7.35 3.28
C HIS A 89 15.88 -6.01 3.98
N VAL A 90 15.58 -4.89 3.30
CA VAL A 90 15.77 -3.54 3.83
C VAL A 90 14.51 -3.09 4.57
N PRO A 91 14.57 -2.91 5.90
CA PRO A 91 13.43 -2.45 6.67
C PRO A 91 13.07 -0.99 6.39
N PHE A 92 11.79 -0.67 6.60
CA PHE A 92 11.34 0.71 6.72
C PHE A 92 12.04 1.42 7.88
N LYS A 93 12.26 2.73 7.73
CA LYS A 93 12.82 3.57 8.80
C LYS A 93 11.83 4.68 9.16
N PHE A 94 11.78 4.98 10.44
CA PHE A 94 11.10 6.15 10.97
C PHE A 94 12.13 7.27 11.16
N SER A 95 11.96 8.36 10.42
CA SER A 95 12.85 9.53 10.49
C SER A 95 12.39 10.56 11.51
N ASN A 96 11.08 10.69 11.69
CA ASN A 96 10.49 11.66 12.59
C ASN A 96 9.25 11.09 13.28
N VAL A 97 9.14 11.32 14.58
CA VAL A 97 8.01 10.89 15.40
C VAL A 97 7.52 12.06 16.24
N LYS A 98 6.25 12.44 16.03
CA LYS A 98 5.58 13.47 16.81
C LYS A 98 4.40 12.86 17.56
N VAL A 99 4.36 13.11 18.86
CA VAL A 99 3.29 12.66 19.75
C VAL A 99 2.40 13.85 20.07
N THR A 100 1.12 13.76 19.71
CA THR A 100 0.15 14.81 19.95
C THR A 100 -0.99 14.27 20.82
N LYS A 101 -1.30 14.95 21.93
CA LYS A 101 -2.50 14.63 22.70
C LYS A 101 -3.71 15.22 21.97
N THR A 102 -4.72 14.40 21.74
CA THR A 102 -5.96 14.86 21.11
C THR A 102 -6.87 15.52 22.15
N GLU A 103 -7.77 16.39 21.70
CA GLU A 103 -8.73 17.09 22.57
C GLU A 103 -9.61 16.15 23.39
N ARG A 104 -9.80 14.92 22.92
CA ARG A 104 -10.58 13.87 23.60
C ARG A 104 -9.74 12.99 24.53
N GLY A 105 -8.51 13.39 24.84
CA GLY A 105 -7.59 12.64 25.69
C GLY A 105 -6.94 11.42 25.02
N GLY A 106 -7.06 11.30 23.70
CA GLY A 106 -6.35 10.28 22.92
C GLY A 106 -4.90 10.66 22.65
N ILE A 107 -4.12 9.70 22.15
CA ILE A 107 -2.75 9.91 21.69
C ILE A 107 -2.74 9.74 20.17
N ALA A 108 -2.29 10.76 19.46
CA ALA A 108 -1.97 10.71 18.04
C ALA A 108 -0.46 10.58 17.88
N LEU A 109 -0.04 9.70 16.98
CA LEU A 109 1.35 9.48 16.62
C LEU A 109 1.51 9.81 15.14
N ASP A 110 2.20 10.91 14.86
CA ASP A 110 2.55 11.31 13.51
C ASP A 110 3.95 10.76 13.21
N LEU A 111 4.03 9.79 12.30
CA LEU A 111 5.25 9.05 11.97
C LEU A 111 5.62 9.32 10.52
N ASN A 112 6.83 9.82 10.27
CA ASN A 112 7.41 9.84 8.93
C ASN A 112 8.04 8.48 8.65
N VAL A 113 7.64 7.84 7.55
CA VAL A 113 8.14 6.52 7.13
C VAL A 113 8.90 6.68 5.83
N ASP A 114 10.17 6.30 5.86
CA ASP A 114 11.06 6.28 4.70
C ASP A 114 11.38 4.82 4.33
N TRP A 115 11.25 4.51 3.04
CA TRP A 115 11.60 3.20 2.51
C TRP A 115 12.43 3.30 1.24
N GLU A 116 13.62 2.72 1.29
CA GLU A 116 14.53 2.58 0.16
C GLU A 116 14.92 1.11 0.00
N GLY A 117 13.92 0.23 -0.05
CA GLY A 117 14.12 -1.21 -0.17
C GLY A 117 14.05 -1.73 -1.59
N GLU A 118 14.79 -2.81 -1.84
CA GLU A 118 14.59 -3.63 -3.02
C GLU A 118 13.29 -4.41 -2.89
N TYR A 119 12.45 -4.36 -3.92
CA TYR A 119 11.19 -5.10 -3.93
C TYR A 119 11.07 -5.94 -5.20
N LEU A 120 10.39 -7.08 -5.07
CA LEU A 120 10.02 -7.94 -6.19
C LEU A 120 8.52 -8.12 -6.20
N VAL A 121 7.89 -7.61 -7.24
CA VAL A 121 6.48 -7.84 -7.53
C VAL A 121 6.41 -8.68 -8.80
N HIS A 122 5.84 -9.87 -8.69
CA HIS A 122 5.62 -10.75 -9.82
C HIS A 122 4.14 -11.06 -9.97
N PHE A 123 3.62 -10.82 -11.17
CA PHE A 123 2.26 -11.11 -11.54
C PHE A 123 2.21 -12.30 -12.49
N THR A 124 1.16 -13.11 -12.37
CA THR A 124 0.83 -14.14 -13.36
C THR A 124 -0.54 -13.84 -13.93
N ASN A 125 -0.70 -14.15 -15.21
CA ASN A 125 -1.98 -14.20 -15.89
C ASN A 125 -2.32 -15.67 -16.16
N GLU A 126 -3.43 -16.12 -15.59
CA GLU A 126 -4.02 -17.45 -15.84
C GLU A 126 -5.25 -17.33 -16.74
#